data_AF-A0AAV5VTB0-F1
#
_entry.id   AF-A0AAV5VTB0-F1
#
_cell.length_a   1.000
_cell.length_b   1.000
_cell.length_c   1.000
_cell.angle_alpha   90.00
_cell.angle_beta   90.00
_cell.angle_gamma   90.00
#
_symmetry.space_group_name_H-M   'P 1'
#
loop_
_entity.id
_entity.type
_entity.pdbx_description
1 polymer ?
#
loop_
_entity_poly.entity_id
_entity_poly.type
_entity_poly.pdbx_seq_one_letter_code
_entity_poly.pdbx_strand_id
1 'polypeptide(L)'
;TMCLRHCFKEPLMLSRALAVFSAFMSGVNLILTIIIHSSRWHIIYPSVLFCLQVGAAVCVFAAIHYNIARLMIPVICMSVLNIIINVVLIVFSSIALAFPESFYANYIRGDRPIDADSRSMVKSHCISTIIPAAISLSIGLRGIFAHLDIYRLIQERRRN
;
A
#
# COMPACT_ATOMS: atom_id res chain seq x y z
N THR A 1 -17.05 -20.11 27.30
CA THR A 1 -15.85 -19.26 27.17
C THR A 1 -14.94 -19.60 25.98
N MET A 2 -14.95 -20.81 25.41
CA MET A 2 -14.11 -21.15 24.23
C MET A 2 -14.53 -20.49 22.90
N CYS A 3 -15.83 -20.25 22.69
CA CYS A 3 -16.33 -19.70 21.42
C CYS A 3 -15.91 -18.25 21.16
N LEU A 4 -15.87 -17.41 22.21
CA LEU A 4 -15.35 -16.03 22.14
C LEU A 4 -13.87 -15.99 21.73
N ARG A 5 -13.03 -16.92 22.22
CA ARG A 5 -11.61 -16.97 21.84
C ARG A 5 -11.39 -17.30 20.35
N HIS A 6 -12.30 -18.01 19.70
CA HIS A 6 -12.22 -18.26 18.25
C HIS A 6 -12.64 -17.02 17.45
N CYS A 7 -13.79 -16.42 17.78
CA CYS A 7 -14.25 -15.17 17.18
C CYS A 7 -13.22 -14.01 17.33
N PHE A 8 -12.45 -13.97 18.42
CA PHE A 8 -11.42 -12.95 18.62
C PHE A 8 -10.07 -13.24 17.96
N LYS A 9 -9.77 -14.50 17.63
CA LYS A 9 -8.51 -14.87 16.97
C LYS A 9 -8.52 -14.50 15.49
N GLU A 10 -9.67 -14.61 14.85
CA GLU A 10 -9.86 -14.29 13.43
C GLU A 10 -9.50 -12.84 13.06
N PRO A 11 -9.99 -11.78 13.75
CA PRO A 11 -9.63 -10.41 13.40
C PRO A 11 -8.14 -10.11 13.66
N LEU A 12 -7.56 -10.68 14.71
CA LEU A 12 -6.14 -10.53 15.05
C LEU A 12 -5.22 -11.16 13.99
N MET A 13 -5.57 -12.36 13.51
CA MET A 13 -4.84 -13.03 12.43
C MET A 13 -5.03 -12.30 11.10
N LEU A 14 -6.25 -11.84 10.80
CA LEU A 14 -6.54 -11.10 9.58
C LEU A 14 -5.72 -9.81 9.49
N SER A 15 -5.64 -9.02 10.56
CA SER A 15 -4.83 -7.79 10.56
C SER A 15 -3.34 -8.05 10.40
N ARG A 16 -2.81 -9.14 10.98
CA ARG A 16 -1.40 -9.51 10.77
C ARG A 16 -1.15 -9.93 9.33
N ALA A 17 -2.05 -10.74 8.76
CA ALA A 17 -1.96 -11.16 7.37
C ALA A 17 -2.02 -9.96 6.41
N LEU A 18 -2.94 -9.02 6.63
CA LEU A 18 -3.06 -7.81 5.81
C LEU A 18 -1.82 -6.92 5.91
N ALA A 19 -1.23 -6.78 7.09
CA ALA A 19 0.01 -6.01 7.28
C ALA A 19 1.20 -6.66 6.55
N VAL A 20 1.35 -7.98 6.65
CA VAL A 20 2.39 -8.74 5.93
C VAL A 20 2.19 -8.64 4.43
N PHE A 21 0.95 -8.78 3.95
CA PHE A 21 0.65 -8.69 2.52
C PHE A 21 0.90 -7.28 1.97
N SER A 22 0.57 -6.24 2.74
CA SER A 22 0.89 -4.84 2.38
C SER A 22 2.39 -4.64 2.23
N ALA A 23 3.19 -5.12 3.20
CA ALA A 23 4.64 -5.03 3.14
C ALA A 23 5.21 -5.83 1.95
N PHE A 24 4.69 -7.03 1.69
CA PHE A 24 5.09 -7.86 0.56
C PHE A 24 4.81 -7.18 -0.78
N MET A 25 3.60 -6.65 -0.98
CA MET A 25 3.25 -5.92 -2.22
C MET A 25 4.09 -4.67 -2.41
N SER A 26 4.38 -3.93 -1.32
CA SER A 26 5.30 -2.80 -1.37
C SER A 26 6.72 -3.21 -1.78
N GLY A 27 7.19 -4.38 -1.33
CA GLY A 27 8.48 -4.95 -1.70
C GLY A 27 8.53 -5.36 -3.17
N VAL A 28 7.49 -6.02 -3.68
CA VAL A 28 7.35 -6.35 -5.10
C VAL A 28 7.38 -5.08 -5.96
N ASN A 29 6.66 -4.04 -5.55
CA ASN A 29 6.63 -2.77 -6.28
C ASN A 29 8.00 -2.07 -6.30
N LEU A 30 8.74 -2.13 -5.19
CA LEU A 30 10.12 -1.63 -5.11
C LEU A 30 11.04 -2.40 -6.07
N ILE A 31 10.99 -3.73 -6.07
CA ILE A 31 11.82 -4.57 -6.96
C ILE A 31 11.53 -4.27 -8.42
N LEU A 32 10.24 -4.21 -8.81
CA LEU A 32 9.85 -3.85 -10.17
C LEU A 32 10.34 -2.45 -10.55
N THR A 33 10.26 -1.49 -9.63
CA THR A 33 10.72 -0.13 -9.89
C THR A 33 12.24 -0.08 -10.11
N ILE A 34 13.03 -0.83 -9.32
CA ILE A 34 14.48 -0.93 -9.46
C ILE A 34 14.87 -1.57 -10.80
N ILE A 35 14.17 -2.63 -11.21
CA ILE A 35 14.47 -3.32 -12.47
C ILE A 35 14.16 -2.43 -13.68
N ILE A 36 13.08 -1.65 -13.62
CA ILE A 36 12.55 -0.90 -14.76
C ILE A 36 13.16 0.52 -14.86
N HIS A 37 13.51 1.16 -13.74
CA HIS A 37 13.85 2.59 -13.72
C HIS A 37 15.25 2.87 -13.16
N SER A 38 16.01 3.70 -13.87
CA SER A 38 17.37 4.10 -13.50
C SER A 38 17.45 5.38 -12.67
N SER A 39 16.35 6.14 -12.55
CA SER A 39 16.33 7.43 -11.85
C SER A 39 16.31 7.23 -10.33
N ARG A 40 17.26 7.86 -9.62
CA ARG A 40 17.41 7.74 -8.16
C ARG A 40 16.14 8.12 -7.40
N TRP A 41 15.42 9.15 -7.86
CA TRP A 41 14.17 9.60 -7.26
C TRP A 41 13.05 8.54 -7.33
N HIS A 42 13.05 7.73 -8.40
CA HIS A 42 12.04 6.68 -8.57
C HIS A 42 12.30 5.49 -7.66
N ILE A 43 13.52 5.32 -7.16
CA ILE A 43 13.89 4.27 -6.21
C ILE A 43 13.68 4.73 -4.76
N ILE A 44 14.01 5.99 -4.45
CA ILE A 44 13.93 6.54 -3.09
C ILE A 44 12.49 6.47 -2.55
N TYR A 45 11.51 6.93 -3.32
CA TYR A 45 10.12 6.99 -2.85
C TYR A 45 9.52 5.62 -2.50
N PRO A 46 9.58 4.58 -3.38
CA PRO A 46 9.12 3.24 -3.05
C PRO A 46 9.93 2.60 -1.90
N SER A 47 11.21 2.95 -1.75
CA SER A 47 12.04 2.44 -0.64
C SER A 47 11.58 2.98 0.70
N VAL A 48 11.32 4.29 0.78
CA VAL A 48 10.79 4.93 2.00
C VAL A 48 9.43 4.34 2.35
N LEU A 49 8.55 4.16 1.35
CA LEU A 49 7.26 3.51 1.57
C LEU A 49 7.40 2.08 2.07
N PHE A 50 8.31 1.30 1.47
CA PHE A 50 8.57 -0.07 1.93
C PHE A 50 9.03 -0.10 3.38
N CYS A 51 10.01 0.74 3.76
CA CYS A 51 10.47 0.84 5.15
C CYS A 51 9.33 1.21 6.11
N LEU A 52 8.47 2.15 5.73
CA LEU A 52 7.33 2.55 6.55
C LEU A 52 6.28 1.43 6.66
N GLN A 53 6.03 0.66 5.60
CA GLN A 53 5.11 -0.49 5.62
C GLN A 53 5.65 -1.64 6.49
N VAL A 54 6.95 -1.93 6.42
CA VAL A 54 7.60 -2.89 7.31
C VAL A 54 7.51 -2.43 8.77
N GLY A 55 7.79 -1.14 9.03
CA GLY A 55 7.64 -0.55 10.36
C GLY A 55 6.20 -0.63 10.88
N ALA A 56 5.21 -0.37 10.03
CA ALA A 56 3.80 -0.52 10.37
C ALA A 56 3.44 -1.98 10.67
N ALA A 57 3.94 -2.94 9.90
CA ALA A 57 3.74 -4.35 10.18
C ALA A 57 4.33 -4.73 11.55
N VAL A 58 5.57 -4.36 11.84
CA VAL A 58 6.18 -4.59 13.16
C VAL A 58 5.35 -3.97 14.29
N CYS A 59 4.83 -2.75 14.08
CA CYS A 59 3.94 -2.09 15.04
C CYS A 59 2.64 -2.86 15.28
N VAL A 60 2.02 -3.45 14.25
CA VAL A 60 0.83 -4.32 14.41
C VAL A 60 1.16 -5.54 15.29
N PHE A 61 2.29 -6.21 15.01
CA PHE A 61 2.70 -7.37 15.80
C PHE A 61 2.98 -6.98 17.27
N ALA A 62 3.69 -5.88 17.49
CA ALA A 62 3.99 -5.35 18.82
C ALA A 62 2.73 -4.89 19.56
N ALA A 63 1.82 -4.16 18.89
CA ALA A 63 0.56 -3.70 19.46
C ALA A 63 -0.29 -4.86 19.98
N ILE A 64 -0.38 -5.95 19.21
CA ILE A 64 -1.14 -7.14 19.58
C ILE A 64 -0.42 -7.93 20.69
N HIS A 65 0.89 -8.12 20.59
CA HIS A 65 1.65 -8.92 21.57
C HIS A 65 1.71 -8.26 22.94
N TYR A 66 2.04 -6.96 22.99
CA TYR A 66 2.14 -6.19 24.23
C TYR A 66 0.82 -5.53 24.64
N ASN A 67 -0.27 -5.76 23.88
CA ASN A 67 -1.59 -5.20 24.13
C ASN A 67 -1.57 -3.65 24.25
N ILE A 68 -0.79 -2.95 23.41
CA ILE A 68 -0.61 -1.49 23.42
C ILE A 68 -1.39 -0.84 22.28
N ALA A 69 -2.59 -0.33 22.57
CA ALA A 69 -3.47 0.27 21.56
C ALA A 69 -2.83 1.46 20.82
N ARG A 70 -2.01 2.28 21.50
CA ARG A 70 -1.37 3.47 20.90
C ARG A 70 -0.46 3.13 19.72
N LEU A 71 0.10 1.92 19.67
CA LEU A 71 0.93 1.46 18.55
C LEU A 71 0.11 1.21 17.26
N MET A 72 -1.22 1.12 17.33
CA MET A 72 -2.08 0.99 16.15
C MET A 72 -2.32 2.34 15.44
N ILE A 73 -2.16 3.47 16.13
CA ILE A 73 -2.35 4.81 15.54
C ILE A 73 -1.41 5.03 14.34
N PRO A 74 -0.07 4.84 14.45
CA PRO A 74 0.82 5.00 13.32
C PRO A 74 0.53 4.00 12.20
N VAL A 75 0.08 2.78 12.52
CA VAL A 75 -0.34 1.78 11.52
C VAL A 75 -1.50 2.30 10.68
N ILE A 76 -2.56 2.79 11.32
CA ILE A 76 -3.74 3.32 10.65
C ILE A 76 -3.36 4.53 9.78
N CYS A 77 -2.55 5.45 10.31
CA CYS A 77 -2.06 6.61 9.55
C CYS A 77 -1.28 6.17 8.30
N MET A 78 -0.42 5.16 8.43
CA MET A 78 0.33 4.60 7.30
C MET A 78 -0.58 3.91 6.28
N SER A 79 -1.62 3.19 6.72
CA SER A 79 -2.62 2.61 5.81
C SER A 79 -3.38 3.69 5.03
N VAL A 80 -3.78 4.79 5.69
CA VAL A 80 -4.44 5.94 5.04
C VAL A 80 -3.50 6.59 4.01
N LEU A 81 -2.25 6.85 4.39
CA LEU A 81 -1.25 7.42 3.48
C LEU A 81 -1.05 6.54 2.24
N ASN A 82 -0.96 5.22 2.44
CA ASN A 82 -0.84 4.26 1.35
C ASN A 82 -2.06 4.28 0.42
N ILE A 83 -3.26 4.38 0.96
CA ILE A 83 -4.49 4.51 0.16
C ILE A 83 -4.44 5.78 -0.70
N ILE A 84 -4.11 6.92 -0.10
CA ILE A 84 -4.02 8.21 -0.83
C ILE A 84 -3.04 8.08 -1.99
N ILE A 85 -1.86 7.51 -1.73
CA ILE A 85 -0.83 7.28 -2.75
C ILE A 85 -1.34 6.40 -3.89
N ASN A 86 -1.98 5.27 -3.59
CA ASN A 86 -2.47 4.35 -4.61
C ASN A 86 -3.61 5.00 -5.43
N VAL A 87 -4.48 5.80 -4.81
CA VAL A 87 -5.51 6.57 -5.52
C VAL A 87 -4.86 7.56 -6.48
N VAL A 88 -3.87 8.32 -6.03
CA VAL A 88 -3.14 9.29 -6.86
C VAL A 88 -2.48 8.60 -8.06
N LEU A 89 -1.83 7.45 -7.85
CA LEU A 89 -1.22 6.67 -8.93
C LEU A 89 -2.26 6.16 -9.94
N ILE A 90 -3.41 5.66 -9.47
CA ILE A 90 -4.50 5.20 -10.34
C ILE A 90 -5.04 6.37 -11.17
N VAL A 91 -5.28 7.52 -10.55
CA VAL A 91 -5.79 8.71 -11.24
C VAL A 91 -4.81 9.19 -12.31
N PHE A 92 -3.54 9.38 -11.96
CA PHE A 92 -2.54 9.83 -12.94
C PHE A 92 -2.32 8.82 -14.07
N SER A 93 -2.28 7.52 -13.77
CA SER A 93 -2.15 6.48 -14.80
C SER A 93 -3.39 6.41 -15.71
N SER A 94 -4.58 6.62 -15.16
CA SER A 94 -5.82 6.65 -15.95
C SER A 94 -5.88 7.88 -16.87
N ILE A 95 -5.45 9.04 -16.36
CA ILE A 95 -5.32 10.27 -17.16
C ILE A 95 -4.30 10.05 -18.28
N ALA A 96 -3.15 9.42 -18.00
CA ALA A 96 -2.14 9.14 -19.01
C ALA A 96 -2.60 8.13 -20.09
N LEU A 97 -3.48 7.19 -19.73
CA LEU A 97 -4.11 6.28 -20.69
C LEU A 97 -5.12 7.00 -21.59
N ALA A 98 -5.91 7.92 -21.04
CA ALA A 98 -6.90 8.68 -21.80
C ALA A 98 -6.29 9.80 -22.65
N PHE A 99 -5.25 10.46 -22.12
CA PHE A 99 -4.58 11.62 -22.71
C PHE A 99 -3.07 11.37 -22.82
N PRO A 100 -2.60 10.90 -23.99
CA PRO A 100 -1.18 10.58 -24.23
C PRO A 100 -0.21 11.78 -24.19
N GLU A 101 -0.76 13.00 -24.14
CA GLU A 101 -0.04 14.28 -24.02
C GLU A 101 -0.09 14.85 -22.59
N SER A 102 -0.72 14.15 -21.66
CA SER A 102 -0.78 14.59 -20.25
C SER A 102 0.61 14.69 -19.63
N PHE A 103 0.75 15.53 -18.60
CA PHE A 103 2.00 15.70 -17.86
C PHE A 103 2.60 14.36 -17.40
N TYR A 104 1.77 13.44 -16.89
CA TYR A 104 2.21 12.14 -16.42
C TYR A 104 2.62 11.20 -17.58
N ALA A 105 1.92 11.23 -18.71
CA ALA A 105 2.32 10.48 -19.91
C ALA A 105 3.67 10.97 -20.47
N ASN A 106 3.89 12.29 -20.49
CA ASN A 106 5.16 12.88 -20.91
C ASN A 106 6.28 12.57 -19.91
N TYR A 107 5.97 12.57 -18.61
CA TYR A 107 6.91 12.15 -17.57
C TYR A 107 7.38 10.69 -17.76
N ILE A 108 6.47 9.76 -18.09
CA ILE A 108 6.82 8.36 -18.38
C ILE A 108 7.62 8.25 -19.70
N ARG A 109 7.22 8.99 -20.73
CA ARG A 109 7.87 8.97 -22.05
C ARG A 109 9.28 9.57 -22.02
N GLY A 110 9.53 10.52 -21.11
CA GLY A 110 10.76 11.32 -21.08
C GLY A 110 10.90 12.15 -22.36
N ASP A 111 12.12 12.26 -22.89
CA ASP A 111 12.42 13.06 -24.09
C ASP A 111 12.09 12.36 -25.43
N ARG A 112 11.41 11.20 -25.40
CA ARG A 112 11.11 10.45 -26.63
C ARG A 112 9.98 11.12 -27.44
N PRO A 113 10.04 11.14 -28.78
CA PRO A 113 8.97 11.67 -29.62
C PRO A 113 7.68 10.84 -29.50
N ILE A 114 6.53 11.45 -29.85
CA ILE A 114 5.22 10.78 -29.82
C ILE A 114 5.06 9.87 -31.04
N ASP A 115 5.51 8.62 -30.91
CA ASP A 115 5.38 7.56 -31.90
C ASP A 115 4.59 6.34 -31.36
N ALA A 116 4.37 5.32 -32.20
CA ALA A 116 3.61 4.13 -31.84
C ALA A 116 4.26 3.33 -30.67
N ASP A 117 5.59 3.24 -30.66
CA ASP A 117 6.34 2.52 -29.64
C ASP A 117 6.28 3.22 -28.28
N SER A 118 6.40 4.55 -28.24
CA SER A 118 6.26 5.30 -27.01
C SER A 118 4.84 5.26 -26.45
N ARG A 119 3.80 5.25 -27.29
CA ARG A 119 2.40 5.03 -26.84
C ARG A 119 2.21 3.64 -26.24
N SER A 120 2.77 2.61 -26.86
CA SER A 120 2.74 1.24 -26.34
C SER A 120 3.44 1.13 -24.98
N MET A 121 4.61 1.77 -24.84
CA MET A 121 5.37 1.83 -23.59
C MET A 121 4.58 2.51 -22.46
N VAL A 122 4.00 3.69 -22.72
CA VAL A 122 3.19 4.42 -21.73
C VAL A 122 1.97 3.60 -21.32
N LYS A 123 1.30 2.94 -22.28
CA LYS A 123 0.15 2.07 -22.00
C LYS A 123 0.53 0.87 -21.13
N SER A 124 1.63 0.20 -21.46
CA SER A 124 2.16 -0.93 -20.68
C SER A 124 2.49 -0.50 -19.25
N HIS A 125 3.22 0.61 -19.10
CA HIS A 125 3.55 1.16 -17.79
C HIS A 125 2.30 1.47 -16.96
N CYS A 126 1.32 2.19 -17.54
CA CYS A 126 0.09 2.54 -16.82
C CYS A 126 -0.70 1.31 -16.38
N ILE A 127 -0.80 0.27 -17.22
CA ILE A 127 -1.47 -0.98 -16.85
C ILE A 127 -0.73 -1.68 -15.71
N SER A 128 0.60 -1.77 -15.82
CA SER A 128 1.47 -2.35 -14.79
C SER A 128 1.49 -1.56 -13.48
N THR A 129 1.08 -0.28 -13.49
CA THR A 129 0.90 0.53 -12.28
C THR A 129 -0.51 0.41 -11.70
N ILE A 130 -1.56 0.45 -12.53
CA ILE A 130 -2.96 0.45 -12.09
C ILE A 130 -3.33 -0.87 -11.41
N ILE A 131 -2.94 -2.02 -11.98
CA ILE A 131 -3.34 -3.33 -11.44
C ILE A 131 -2.79 -3.53 -10.01
N PRO A 132 -1.47 -3.40 -9.74
CA PRO A 132 -0.95 -3.51 -8.39
C PRO A 132 -1.49 -2.43 -7.45
N ALA A 133 -1.72 -1.21 -7.94
CA ALA A 133 -2.28 -0.14 -7.12
C ALA A 133 -3.73 -0.42 -6.70
N ALA A 134 -4.56 -0.96 -7.58
CA ALA A 134 -5.95 -1.35 -7.28
C ALA A 134 -6.02 -2.51 -6.27
N ILE A 135 -5.12 -3.50 -6.41
CA ILE A 135 -4.98 -4.59 -5.44
C ILE A 135 -4.55 -4.03 -4.08
N SER A 136 -3.50 -3.20 -4.06
CA SER A 136 -2.97 -2.57 -2.84
C SER A 136 -4.00 -1.66 -2.16
N LEU A 137 -4.82 -0.96 -2.95
CA LEU A 137 -5.92 -0.12 -2.47
C LEU A 137 -7.00 -0.96 -1.77
N SER A 138 -7.41 -2.08 -2.39
CA SER A 138 -8.42 -2.98 -1.83
C SER A 138 -7.95 -3.57 -0.49
N ILE A 139 -6.68 -3.92 -0.40
CA ILE A 139 -6.04 -4.44 0.81
C ILE A 139 -5.90 -3.34 1.87
N GLY A 140 -5.50 -2.14 1.46
CA GLY A 140 -5.39 -0.98 2.34
C GLY A 140 -6.73 -0.60 2.98
N LEU A 141 -7.81 -0.53 2.17
CA LEU A 141 -9.16 -0.24 2.64
C LEU A 141 -9.62 -1.27 3.67
N ARG A 142 -9.47 -2.57 3.35
CA ARG A 142 -9.83 -3.65 4.29
C ARG A 142 -8.94 -3.64 5.54
N GLY A 143 -7.67 -3.31 5.39
CA GLY A 143 -6.69 -3.16 6.46
C GLY A 143 -7.09 -2.10 7.47
N ILE A 144 -7.54 -0.92 7.02
CA ILE A 144 -7.99 0.16 7.93
C ILE A 144 -9.10 -0.32 8.86
N PHE A 145 -10.15 -0.95 8.32
CA PHE A 145 -11.25 -1.44 9.16
C PHE A 145 -10.76 -2.50 10.16
N ALA A 146 -9.95 -3.46 9.72
CA ALA A 146 -9.38 -4.47 10.61
C ALA A 146 -8.48 -3.87 11.71
N HIS A 147 -7.69 -2.85 11.38
CA HIS A 147 -6.82 -2.16 12.35
C HIS A 147 -7.63 -1.32 13.36
N LEU A 148 -8.73 -0.69 12.92
CA LEU A 148 -9.65 0.04 13.80
C LEU A 148 -10.38 -0.90 14.76
N ASP A 149 -10.83 -2.06 14.28
CA ASP A 149 -11.48 -3.06 15.13
C ASP A 149 -10.52 -3.60 16.19
N ILE A 150 -9.28 -3.89 15.82
CA ILE A 150 -8.24 -4.32 16.78
C ILE A 150 -7.92 -3.21 17.78
N TYR A 151 -7.82 -1.96 17.33
CA TYR A 151 -7.59 -0.83 18.22
C TYR A 151 -8.67 -0.76 19.31
N ARG A 152 -9.95 -0.83 18.92
CA ARG A 152 -11.08 -0.86 19.86
C ARG A 152 -11.01 -2.05 20.82
N LEU A 153 -10.74 -3.23 20.28
CA LEU A 153 -10.67 -4.48 21.04
C LEU A 153 -9.52 -4.46 22.08
N ILE A 154 -8.35 -3.93 21.73
CA ILE A 154 -7.23 -3.75 22.68
C ILE A 154 -7.59 -2.71 23.75
N GLN A 155 -8.29 -1.64 23.40
CA GLN A 155 -8.75 -0.64 24.37
C GLN A 155 -9.76 -1.22 25.36
N GLU A 156 -10.73 -2.00 24.89
CA GLU A 156 -11.72 -2.68 25.73
C GLU A 156 -11.04 -3.65 26.71
N ARG A 157 -10.05 -4.42 26.25
CA ARG A 157 -9.24 -5.31 27.10
C ARG A 157 -8.41 -4.62 28.17
N ARG A 158 -8.12 -3.31 28.02
CA ARG A 158 -7.41 -2.54 29.04
C ARG A 158 -8.35 -1.91 30.07
N ARG A 159 -9.63 -1.75 29.72
CA ARG A 159 -10.65 -1.15 30.59
C ARG A 159 -11.31 -2.17 31.51
N ASN A 160 -11.38 -3.43 31.06
CA ASN A 160 -11.87 -4.59 31.84
C ASN A 160 -10.71 -5.32 32.51
#